data_AF-A0A128EWF4-F1
#
_entry.id   AF-A0A128EWF4-F1
#
_cell.length_a   1.000
_cell.length_b   1.000
_cell.length_c   1.000
_cell.angle_alpha   90.00
_cell.angle_beta   90.00
_cell.angle_gamma   90.00
#
_symmetry.space_group_name_H-M   'P 1'
#
loop_
_entity.id
_entity.type
_entity.pdbx_description
1 polymer ?
#
loop_
_entity_poly.entity_id
_entity_poly.type
_entity_poly.pdbx_seq_one_letter_code
_entity_poly.pdbx_strand_id
1 'polypeptide(L)'
;MSQDEYFSVHAHLKINVEVLGDDEHVPSEAEFGREIPVAFRIASECGDLDSSVEKEIHALHHDDSQALTKFLQAQNQKINLLLGFMLSQQDNPKLRYQTETFGASSLTFIARKAFEKGQHVRLKLFLENPPSAIYCYGSVYGCKEKNGKFAVGVKYIRLQEEDKDVLIRAALHQQQKLLRQRALERNS
;
A
#
# COMPACT_ATOMS: atom_id res chain seq x y z
N MET A 1 -13.71 8.54 -20.13
CA MET A 1 -12.46 8.04 -19.51
C MET A 1 -12.47 8.56 -18.08
N SER A 2 -12.59 7.67 -17.09
CA SER A 2 -12.78 8.06 -15.69
C SER A 2 -11.44 8.43 -15.04
N GLN A 3 -11.47 9.45 -14.19
CA GLN A 3 -10.34 10.01 -13.43
C GLN A 3 -9.52 8.95 -12.66
N ASP A 4 -10.13 7.80 -12.36
CA ASP A 4 -9.53 6.63 -11.69
C ASP A 4 -8.36 5.96 -12.44
N GLU A 5 -8.33 6.01 -13.78
CA GLU A 5 -7.22 5.43 -14.55
C GLU A 5 -5.93 6.26 -14.44
N TYR A 6 -6.03 7.53 -14.01
CA TYR A 6 -4.89 8.44 -13.98
C TYR A 6 -3.91 8.17 -12.82
N PHE A 7 -4.32 7.41 -11.80
CA PHE A 7 -3.50 7.14 -10.60
C PHE A 7 -3.13 5.67 -10.41
N SER A 8 -3.28 4.83 -11.44
CA SER A 8 -2.76 3.46 -11.39
C SER A 8 -1.31 3.41 -11.89
N VAL A 9 -0.43 2.77 -11.13
CA VAL A 9 0.98 2.60 -11.49
C VAL A 9 1.32 1.12 -11.68
N HIS A 10 2.18 0.81 -12.65
CA HIS A 10 2.76 -0.52 -12.83
C HIS A 10 3.89 -0.73 -11.82
N ALA A 11 3.58 -1.47 -10.75
CA ALA A 11 4.54 -1.73 -9.70
C ALA A 11 4.15 -2.95 -8.86
N HIS A 12 5.17 -3.62 -8.34
CA HIS A 12 5.04 -4.82 -7.55
C HIS A 12 5.02 -4.46 -6.06
N LEU A 13 3.82 -4.26 -5.51
CA LEU A 13 3.59 -4.28 -4.08
C LEU A 13 3.37 -5.71 -3.62
N LYS A 14 3.89 -6.00 -2.43
CA LYS A 14 3.58 -7.25 -1.74
C LYS A 14 2.19 -7.15 -1.15
N ILE A 15 1.35 -8.13 -1.45
CA ILE A 15 -0.01 -8.19 -0.92
C ILE A 15 -0.32 -9.58 -0.37
N ASN A 16 -1.22 -9.67 0.59
CA ASN A 16 -1.94 -10.90 0.87
C ASN A 16 -3.36 -10.79 0.34
N VAL A 17 -3.84 -11.85 -0.28
CA VAL A 17 -5.21 -11.95 -0.80
C VAL A 17 -5.85 -13.19 -0.20
N GLU A 18 -6.90 -12.97 0.59
CA GLU A 18 -7.73 -14.01 1.18
C GLU A 18 -9.12 -13.93 0.58
N VAL A 19 -9.62 -15.03 0.05
CA VAL A 19 -11.01 -15.13 -0.45
C VAL A 19 -11.93 -15.26 0.75
N LEU A 20 -13.01 -14.48 0.79
CA LEU A 20 -14.02 -14.63 1.83
C LEU A 20 -14.75 -15.96 1.65
N GLY A 21 -14.91 -16.70 2.75
CA GLY A 21 -15.74 -17.90 2.78
C GLY A 21 -17.24 -17.58 2.68
N ASP A 22 -18.07 -18.61 2.50
CA ASP A 22 -19.53 -18.46 2.35
C ASP A 22 -20.20 -17.82 3.59
N ASP A 23 -19.63 -18.03 4.77
CA ASP A 23 -20.09 -17.46 6.05
C ASP A 23 -19.45 -16.09 6.38
N GLU A 24 -18.48 -15.63 5.58
CA GLU A 24 -17.83 -14.35 5.79
C GLU A 24 -18.46 -13.27 4.89
N HIS A 25 -18.75 -12.11 5.47
CA HIS A 25 -19.27 -10.97 4.74
C HIS A 25 -18.32 -9.78 4.82
N VAL A 26 -18.53 -8.84 3.91
CA VAL A 26 -17.87 -7.53 3.97
C VAL A 26 -18.41 -6.80 5.20
N PRO A 27 -17.55 -6.33 6.12
CA PRO A 27 -18.00 -5.73 7.37
C PRO A 27 -18.68 -4.37 7.16
N SER A 28 -19.48 -3.96 8.15
CA SER A 28 -19.90 -2.57 8.30
C SER A 28 -18.70 -1.68 8.64
N GLU A 29 -18.84 -0.36 8.53
CA GLU A 29 -17.76 0.58 8.82
C GLU A 29 -17.23 0.49 10.26
N ALA A 30 -18.15 0.29 11.23
CA ALA A 30 -17.79 0.12 12.64
C ALA A 30 -17.13 -1.24 12.96
N GLU A 31 -17.47 -2.30 12.23
CA GLU A 31 -16.80 -3.61 12.35
C GLU A 31 -15.44 -3.58 11.67
N PHE A 32 -15.36 -2.96 10.50
CA PHE A 32 -14.15 -2.86 9.71
C PHE A 32 -12.99 -2.28 10.51
N GLY A 33 -13.19 -1.14 11.20
CA GLY A 33 -12.15 -0.53 12.03
C GLY A 33 -11.65 -1.42 13.18
N ARG A 34 -12.49 -2.34 13.68
CA ARG A 34 -12.12 -3.30 14.73
C ARG A 34 -11.31 -4.48 14.20
N GLU A 35 -11.54 -4.88 12.94
CA GLU A 35 -10.78 -5.95 12.29
C GLU A 35 -9.36 -5.54 11.87
N ILE A 36 -9.12 -4.24 11.67
CA ILE A 36 -7.81 -3.74 11.25
C ILE A 36 -6.74 -4.20 12.25
N PRO A 37 -5.68 -4.89 11.80
CA PRO A 37 -4.63 -5.34 12.70
C PRO A 37 -4.01 -4.17 13.47
N VAL A 38 -3.70 -4.38 14.76
CA VAL A 38 -3.08 -3.37 15.62
C VAL A 38 -1.82 -2.76 14.96
N ALA A 39 -0.99 -3.61 14.35
CA ALA A 39 0.21 -3.18 13.65
C ALA A 39 -0.05 -2.18 12.50
N PHE A 40 -1.20 -2.29 11.84
CA PHE A 40 -1.56 -1.42 10.72
C PHE A 40 -2.04 -0.06 11.25
N ARG A 41 -2.84 -0.06 12.31
CA ARG A 41 -3.24 1.18 13.00
C ARG A 41 -2.04 1.96 13.53
N ILE A 42 -1.09 1.27 14.17
CA ILE A 42 0.17 1.89 14.64
C ILE A 42 0.95 2.49 13.46
N ALA A 43 1.06 1.77 12.33
CA ALA A 43 1.76 2.28 11.16
C ALA A 43 1.06 3.53 10.57
N SER A 44 -0.28 3.58 10.59
CA SER A 44 -1.05 4.76 10.18
C SER A 44 -0.77 5.96 11.10
N GLU A 45 -0.90 5.77 12.41
CA GLU A 45 -0.63 6.81 13.41
C GLU A 45 0.81 7.35 13.33
N CYS A 46 1.80 6.47 13.13
CA CYS A 46 3.19 6.90 12.91
C CYS A 46 3.34 7.72 11.62
N GLY A 47 2.67 7.34 10.53
CA GLY A 47 2.69 8.09 9.28
C GLY A 47 2.09 9.50 9.41
N ASP A 48 1.01 9.63 10.17
CA ASP A 48 0.39 10.93 10.44
C ASP A 48 1.30 11.85 11.25
N LEU A 49 1.92 11.31 12.31
CA LEU A 49 2.88 12.04 13.13
C LEU A 49 4.09 12.50 12.32
N ASP A 50 4.67 11.63 11.49
CA ASP A 50 5.81 11.96 10.63
C ASP A 50 5.48 13.11 9.68
N SER A 51 4.28 13.09 9.08
CA SER A 51 3.84 14.15 8.15
C SER A 51 3.67 15.53 8.83
N SER A 52 3.34 15.54 10.13
CA SER A 52 3.24 16.77 10.92
C SER A 52 4.63 17.30 11.26
N VAL A 53 5.53 16.42 11.69
CA VAL A 53 6.89 16.78 12.14
C VAL A 53 7.79 17.23 10.99
N GLU A 54 7.67 16.63 9.80
CA GLU A 54 8.45 17.04 8.63
C GLU A 54 8.27 18.52 8.27
N LYS A 55 7.04 19.04 8.41
CA LYS A 55 6.74 20.46 8.14
C LYS A 55 7.42 21.38 9.15
N GLU A 56 7.43 20.99 10.42
CA GLU A 56 8.08 21.74 11.49
C GLU A 56 9.61 21.73 11.37
N ILE A 57 10.18 20.56 11.04
CA ILE A 57 11.62 20.44 10.77
C ILE A 57 12.00 21.33 9.57
N HIS A 58 11.20 21.32 8.49
CA HIS A 58 11.44 22.19 7.33
C HIS A 58 11.53 23.69 7.69
N ALA A 59 10.74 24.15 8.67
CA ALA A 59 10.80 25.52 9.16
C ALA A 59 12.06 25.84 9.99
N LEU A 60 12.69 24.83 10.61
CA LEU A 60 13.88 24.97 11.45
C LEU A 60 15.21 25.00 10.68
N HIS A 61 15.23 24.68 9.38
CA HIS A 61 16.45 24.65 8.55
C HIS A 61 17.13 26.04 8.33
N HIS A 62 16.63 27.10 8.98
CA HIS A 62 17.24 28.42 8.93
C HIS A 62 18.42 28.62 9.90
N ASP A 63 18.60 27.76 10.91
CA ASP A 63 19.69 27.87 11.89
C ASP A 63 20.60 26.62 11.93
N ASP A 64 21.84 26.80 12.44
CA ASP A 64 23.01 25.90 12.50
C ASP A 64 22.82 24.51 13.19
N SER A 65 21.59 24.01 13.27
CA SER A 65 21.17 22.82 13.99
C SER A 65 21.43 21.48 13.24
N GLN A 66 22.49 21.37 12.45
CA GLN A 66 22.75 20.16 11.65
C GLN A 66 22.89 18.88 12.48
N ALA A 67 23.47 18.96 13.69
CA ALA A 67 23.66 17.80 14.56
C ALA A 67 22.32 17.23 15.08
N LEU A 68 21.39 18.11 15.47
CA LEU A 68 20.07 17.71 15.95
C LEU A 68 19.22 17.14 14.80
N THR A 69 19.24 17.75 13.62
CA THR A 69 18.54 17.21 12.44
C THR A 69 19.03 15.81 12.10
N LYS A 70 20.35 15.59 12.08
CA LYS A 70 20.94 14.26 11.88
C LYS A 70 20.48 13.25 12.94
N PHE A 71 20.43 13.66 14.20
CA PHE A 71 19.96 12.80 15.28
C PHE A 71 18.47 12.41 15.10
N LEU A 72 17.59 13.38 14.81
CA LEU A 72 16.16 13.14 14.59
C LEU A 72 15.91 12.21 13.40
N GLN A 73 16.61 12.44 12.28
CA GLN A 73 16.55 11.55 11.11
C GLN A 73 16.98 10.13 11.46
N ALA A 74 18.05 9.96 12.26
CA ALA A 74 18.49 8.65 12.70
C ALA A 74 17.48 7.95 13.63
N GLN A 75 16.76 8.70 14.48
CA GLN A 75 15.67 8.14 15.30
C GLN A 75 14.48 7.72 14.44
N ASN A 76 14.04 8.57 13.51
CA ASN A 76 12.95 8.24 12.59
C ASN A 76 13.30 7.00 11.75
N GLN A 77 14.55 6.87 11.26
CA GLN A 77 14.99 5.69 10.54
C GLN A 77 14.93 4.41 11.40
N LYS A 78 15.30 4.47 12.69
CA LYS A 78 15.16 3.33 13.60
C LYS A 78 13.71 2.93 13.79
N ILE A 79 12.81 3.90 13.95
CA ILE A 79 11.37 3.68 14.06
C ILE A 79 10.85 2.99 12.80
N ASN A 80 11.21 3.50 11.62
CA ASN A 80 10.85 2.91 10.33
C ASN A 80 11.35 1.47 10.16
N LEU A 81 12.57 1.16 10.61
CA LEU A 81 13.07 -0.22 10.58
C LEU A 81 12.25 -1.16 11.48
N LEU A 82 11.88 -0.70 12.69
CA LEU A 82 11.05 -1.47 13.61
C LEU A 82 9.62 -1.65 13.09
N LEU A 83 9.02 -0.59 12.53
CA LEU A 83 7.70 -0.64 11.89
C LEU A 83 7.71 -1.60 10.71
N GLY A 84 8.70 -1.51 9.82
CA GLY A 84 8.86 -2.42 8.69
C GLY A 84 8.99 -3.88 9.15
N PHE A 85 9.78 -4.14 10.20
CA PHE A 85 9.88 -5.48 10.79
C PHE A 85 8.53 -5.95 11.36
N MET A 86 7.83 -5.12 12.13
CA MET A 86 6.51 -5.44 12.70
C MET A 86 5.47 -5.77 11.62
N LEU A 87 5.41 -4.95 10.55
CA LEU A 87 4.52 -5.18 9.41
C LEU A 87 4.87 -6.45 8.67
N SER A 88 6.16 -6.80 8.55
CA SER A 88 6.59 -8.04 7.90
C SER A 88 6.07 -9.30 8.61
N GLN A 89 5.78 -9.23 9.91
CA GLN A 89 5.20 -10.35 10.68
C GLN A 89 3.71 -10.57 10.35
N GLN A 90 3.04 -9.61 9.74
CA GLN A 90 1.62 -9.71 9.35
C GLN A 90 1.42 -10.37 7.99
N ASP A 91 2.50 -10.54 7.23
CA ASP A 91 2.51 -11.13 5.91
C ASP A 91 2.43 -12.65 6.00
N ASN A 92 1.40 -13.23 5.39
CA ASN A 92 1.22 -14.68 5.29
C ASN A 92 1.75 -15.20 3.95
N PRO A 93 2.86 -15.97 3.92
CA PRO A 93 3.44 -16.49 2.68
C PRO A 93 2.49 -17.35 1.84
N LYS A 94 1.50 -18.01 2.46
CA LYS A 94 0.52 -18.86 1.74
C LYS A 94 -0.50 -18.05 0.94
N LEU A 95 -0.74 -16.81 1.36
CA LEU A 95 -1.71 -15.89 0.76
C LEU A 95 -1.01 -14.79 -0.02
N ARG A 96 0.32 -14.88 -0.21
CA ARG A 96 1.14 -13.82 -0.77
C ARG A 96 1.07 -13.77 -2.29
N TYR A 97 0.78 -12.59 -2.81
CA TYR A 97 0.82 -12.25 -4.23
C TYR A 97 1.60 -10.96 -4.44
N GLN A 98 1.80 -10.60 -5.70
CA GLN A 98 2.38 -9.33 -6.11
C GLN A 98 1.43 -8.62 -7.06
N THR A 99 1.26 -7.32 -6.85
CA THR A 99 0.48 -6.50 -7.78
C THR A 99 1.20 -6.39 -9.12
N GLU A 100 0.44 -6.34 -10.22
CA GLU A 100 0.92 -5.85 -11.51
C GLU A 100 0.67 -4.33 -11.60
N THR A 101 -0.48 -3.88 -11.10
CA THR A 101 -0.80 -2.47 -10.90
C THR A 101 -1.49 -2.22 -9.57
N PHE A 102 -1.35 -1.03 -9.03
CA PHE A 102 -2.17 -0.56 -7.91
C PHE A 102 -2.47 0.93 -8.05
N GLY A 103 -3.56 1.37 -7.44
CA GLY A 103 -3.96 2.77 -7.31
C GLY A 103 -4.96 2.91 -6.16
N ALA A 104 -5.62 4.07 -6.05
CA ALA A 104 -6.55 4.37 -4.96
C ALA A 104 -7.90 3.64 -5.04
N SER A 105 -8.31 3.23 -6.24
CA SER A 105 -9.65 2.65 -6.50
C SER A 105 -9.62 1.14 -6.76
N SER A 106 -8.50 0.63 -7.28
CA SER A 106 -8.35 -0.78 -7.63
C SER A 106 -6.88 -1.20 -7.68
N LEU A 107 -6.66 -2.51 -7.67
CA LEU A 107 -5.38 -3.12 -7.96
C LEU A 107 -5.57 -4.30 -8.92
N THR A 108 -4.47 -4.71 -9.55
CA THR A 108 -4.38 -5.97 -10.27
C THR A 108 -3.22 -6.78 -9.73
N PHE A 109 -3.36 -8.10 -9.66
CA PHE A 109 -2.29 -9.00 -9.22
C PHE A 109 -2.27 -10.28 -10.03
N ILE A 110 -1.11 -10.96 -10.02
CA ILE A 110 -0.94 -12.21 -10.77
C ILE A 110 -1.14 -13.41 -9.84
N ALA A 111 -2.13 -14.24 -10.17
CA ALA A 111 -2.45 -15.47 -9.47
C ALA A 111 -2.11 -16.72 -10.30
N ARG A 112 -1.89 -17.85 -9.60
CA ARG A 112 -1.72 -19.17 -10.25
C ARG A 112 -3.05 -19.88 -10.53
N LYS A 113 -4.12 -19.45 -9.86
CA LYS A 113 -5.48 -19.97 -10.00
C LYS A 113 -6.41 -18.85 -10.45
N ALA A 114 -7.46 -19.22 -11.18
CA ALA A 114 -8.50 -18.29 -11.56
C ALA A 114 -9.27 -17.82 -10.32
N PHE A 115 -9.77 -16.59 -10.38
CA PHE A 115 -10.69 -16.00 -9.41
C PHE A 115 -12.01 -15.73 -10.10
N GLU A 116 -13.11 -15.81 -9.36
CA GLU A 116 -14.45 -15.62 -9.91
C GLU A 116 -14.85 -14.14 -9.87
N LYS A 117 -15.50 -13.67 -10.93
CA LYS A 117 -16.02 -12.29 -10.95
C LYS A 117 -17.12 -12.14 -9.90
N GLY A 118 -17.07 -11.07 -9.12
CA GLY A 118 -17.96 -10.80 -8.00
C GLY A 118 -17.43 -11.30 -6.66
N GLN A 119 -16.46 -12.22 -6.67
CA GLN A 119 -15.87 -12.79 -5.45
C GLN A 119 -15.29 -11.70 -4.55
N HIS A 120 -15.61 -11.77 -3.27
CA HIS A 120 -15.06 -10.85 -2.28
C HIS A 120 -13.74 -11.37 -1.74
N VAL A 121 -12.81 -10.43 -1.55
CA VAL A 121 -11.48 -10.72 -1.02
C VAL A 121 -11.13 -9.74 0.09
N ARG A 122 -10.45 -10.24 1.11
CA ARG A 122 -9.78 -9.48 2.14
C ARG A 122 -8.33 -9.31 1.73
N LEU A 123 -7.83 -8.08 1.85
CA LEU A 123 -6.54 -7.67 1.32
C LEU A 123 -5.69 -7.06 2.44
N LYS A 124 -4.41 -7.43 2.46
CA LYS A 124 -3.37 -6.71 3.18
C LYS A 124 -2.35 -6.22 2.17
N LEU A 125 -2.11 -4.92 2.08
CA LEU A 125 -1.10 -4.34 1.22
C LEU A 125 0.05 -3.84 2.09
N PHE A 126 1.28 -4.12 1.69
CA PHE A 126 2.48 -3.72 2.41
C PHE A 126 3.27 -2.72 1.57
N LEU A 127 3.50 -1.53 2.12
CA LEU A 127 4.23 -0.44 1.51
C LEU A 127 5.56 -0.23 2.24
N GLU A 128 6.62 0.08 1.50
CA GLU A 128 7.99 0.11 2.04
C GLU A 128 8.55 1.52 2.24
N ASN A 129 7.99 2.54 1.58
CA ASN A 129 8.54 3.90 1.59
C ASN A 129 7.45 4.98 1.64
N PRO A 130 7.14 5.52 2.85
CA PRO A 130 7.54 5.00 4.16
C PRO A 130 6.90 3.62 4.46
N PRO A 131 7.40 2.86 5.47
CA PRO A 131 6.78 1.63 5.92
C PRO A 131 5.34 1.87 6.36
N SER A 132 4.39 1.29 5.65
CA SER A 132 2.96 1.39 5.95
C SER A 132 2.24 0.12 5.49
N ALA A 133 1.03 -0.10 5.97
CA ALA A 133 0.23 -1.23 5.52
C ALA A 133 -1.25 -0.90 5.55
N ILE A 134 -1.97 -1.44 4.58
CA ILE A 134 -3.39 -1.15 4.35
C ILE A 134 -4.18 -2.45 4.46
N TYR A 135 -5.22 -2.43 5.27
CA TYR A 135 -6.17 -3.53 5.40
C TYR A 135 -7.47 -3.12 4.74
N CYS A 136 -7.94 -3.89 3.76
CA CYS A 136 -9.15 -3.52 3.01
C CYS A 136 -9.90 -4.73 2.48
N TYR A 137 -11.13 -4.50 2.03
CA TYR A 137 -11.91 -5.47 1.28
C TYR A 137 -12.07 -5.01 -0.16
N GLY A 138 -12.08 -5.98 -1.07
CA GLY A 138 -12.30 -5.76 -2.50
C GLY A 138 -13.28 -6.76 -3.11
N SER A 139 -13.75 -6.44 -4.31
CA SER A 139 -14.49 -7.37 -5.17
C SER A 139 -13.76 -7.57 -6.49
N VAL A 140 -13.63 -8.83 -6.89
CA VAL A 140 -13.02 -9.20 -8.17
C VAL A 140 -13.91 -8.72 -9.31
N TYR A 141 -13.43 -7.79 -10.13
CA TYR A 141 -14.20 -7.29 -11.28
C TYR A 141 -13.82 -8.00 -12.59
N GLY A 142 -12.68 -8.69 -12.63
CA GLY A 142 -12.24 -9.43 -13.81
C GLY A 142 -11.04 -10.35 -13.52
N CYS A 143 -10.96 -11.43 -14.29
CA CYS A 143 -9.85 -12.38 -14.27
C CYS A 143 -9.52 -12.71 -15.73
N LYS A 144 -8.29 -12.47 -16.16
CA LYS A 144 -7.83 -12.75 -17.53
C LYS A 144 -6.61 -13.66 -17.50
N GLU A 145 -6.63 -14.73 -18.30
CA GLU A 145 -5.46 -15.57 -18.46
C GLU A 145 -4.36 -14.82 -19.22
N LYS A 146 -3.13 -14.91 -18.71
CA LYS A 146 -1.92 -14.30 -19.26
C LYS A 146 -0.74 -15.24 -19.01
N ASN A 147 -0.22 -15.84 -20.08
CA ASN A 147 0.96 -16.72 -20.05
C ASN A 147 0.85 -17.87 -19.01
N GLY A 148 -0.30 -18.56 -18.95
CA GLY A 148 -0.53 -19.66 -18.01
C GLY A 148 -0.71 -19.24 -16.54
N LYS A 149 -0.88 -17.94 -16.29
CA LYS A 149 -1.29 -17.35 -15.01
C LYS A 149 -2.53 -16.50 -15.20
N PHE A 150 -3.08 -15.97 -14.12
CA PHE A 150 -4.28 -15.14 -14.15
C PHE A 150 -3.97 -13.74 -13.65
N ALA A 151 -4.25 -12.72 -14.48
CA ALA A 151 -4.29 -11.33 -14.05
C ALA A 151 -5.68 -11.06 -13.46
N VAL A 152 -5.72 -10.85 -12.14
CA VAL A 152 -6.94 -10.66 -11.37
C VAL A 152 -7.06 -9.18 -11.02
N GLY A 153 -8.17 -8.57 -11.41
CA GLY A 153 -8.51 -7.18 -11.07
C GLY A 153 -9.47 -7.11 -9.89
N VAL A 154 -9.13 -6.33 -8.88
CA VAL A 154 -9.91 -6.15 -7.66
C VAL A 154 -10.20 -4.67 -7.45
N LYS A 155 -11.48 -4.33 -7.24
CA LYS A 155 -11.92 -2.98 -6.89
C LYS A 155 -12.14 -2.91 -5.39
N TYR A 156 -11.66 -1.87 -4.71
CA TYR A 156 -11.89 -1.73 -3.28
C TYR A 156 -13.37 -1.44 -2.99
N ILE A 157 -13.89 -2.04 -1.92
CA ILE A 157 -15.28 -1.89 -1.46
C ILE A 157 -15.37 -1.42 -0.01
N ARG A 158 -14.34 -1.70 0.80
CA ARG A 158 -14.12 -1.13 2.14
C ARG A 158 -12.65 -0.81 2.29
N LEU A 159 -12.35 0.46 2.48
CA LEU A 159 -11.00 1.02 2.58
C LEU A 159 -11.14 2.32 3.39
N GLN A 160 -10.25 2.57 4.35
CA GLN A 160 -10.29 3.82 5.11
C GLN A 160 -9.95 5.01 4.20
N GLU A 161 -10.50 6.19 4.48
CA GLU A 161 -10.18 7.41 3.73
C GLU A 161 -8.68 7.72 3.79
N GLU A 162 -8.06 7.60 4.96
CA GLU A 162 -6.61 7.79 5.17
C GLU A 162 -5.75 6.86 4.32
N ASP A 163 -6.16 5.59 4.17
CA ASP A 163 -5.45 4.60 3.36
C ASP A 163 -5.51 4.93 1.85
N LYS A 164 -6.58 5.60 1.38
CA LYS A 164 -6.66 6.04 -0.02
C LYS A 164 -5.54 7.02 -0.32
N ASP A 165 -5.31 7.98 0.57
CA ASP A 165 -4.26 8.99 0.39
C ASP A 165 -2.86 8.35 0.45
N VAL A 166 -2.67 7.35 1.31
CA VAL A 166 -1.44 6.54 1.35
C VAL A 166 -1.20 5.86 0.01
N LEU A 167 -2.22 5.23 -0.60
CA LEU A 167 -2.11 4.61 -1.92
C LEU A 167 -1.76 5.61 -3.02
N ILE A 168 -2.39 6.80 -3.00
CA ILE A 168 -2.11 7.85 -3.97
C ILE A 168 -0.65 8.30 -3.85
N ARG A 169 -0.18 8.61 -2.63
CA ARG A 169 1.20 9.02 -2.39
C ARG A 169 2.20 7.95 -2.82
N ALA A 170 1.92 6.68 -2.49
CA ALA A 170 2.77 5.56 -2.89
C ALA A 170 2.81 5.37 -4.41
N ALA A 171 1.66 5.48 -5.08
CA ALA A 171 1.57 5.36 -6.53
C ALA A 171 2.37 6.48 -7.22
N LEU A 172 2.23 7.73 -6.75
CA LEU A 172 2.96 8.89 -7.25
C LEU A 172 4.48 8.73 -7.05
N HIS A 173 4.90 8.35 -5.84
CA HIS A 173 6.32 8.11 -5.54
C HIS A 173 6.92 7.07 -6.48
N GLN A 174 6.20 5.97 -6.72
CA GLN A 174 6.64 4.91 -7.60
C GLN A 174 6.66 5.34 -9.08
N GLN A 175 5.68 6.13 -9.51
CA GLN A 175 5.64 6.70 -10.86
C GLN A 175 6.83 7.63 -11.10
N GLN A 176 7.14 8.51 -10.15
CA GLN A 176 8.32 9.39 -10.22
C GLN A 176 9.62 8.60 -10.30
N LYS A 177 9.75 7.53 -9.51
CA LYS A 177 10.93 6.64 -9.54
C LYS A 177 11.13 6.01 -10.92
N LEU A 178 10.06 5.48 -11.53
CA LEU A 178 10.10 4.89 -12.87
C LEU A 178 10.47 5.92 -13.96
N LEU A 179 9.96 7.15 -13.86
CA LEU A 179 10.30 8.23 -14.79
C LEU A 179 11.79 8.60 -14.71
N ARG A 180 12.34 8.69 -13.49
CA ARG A 180 13.78 8.94 -13.28
C ARG A 180 14.64 7.84 -13.89
N GLN A 181 14.26 6.57 -13.72
CA GLN A 181 14.98 5.44 -14.31
C GLN A 181 14.99 5.48 -15.84
N ARG A 182 13.83 5.73 -16.45
CA ARG A 182 13.72 5.84 -17.93
C ARG A 182 14.52 7.01 -18.50
N ALA A 183 14.64 8.12 -17.76
CA ALA A 183 15.46 9.25 -18.19
C ALA A 183 16.96 8.92 -18.16
N LEU A 184 17.41 8.14 -17.18
CA LEU A 184 18.80 7.68 -17.08
C LEU A 184 19.15 6.68 -18.20
N GLU A 185 18.27 5.72 -18.48
CA GLU A 185 18.44 4.73 -19.57
C GLU A 185 18.49 5.35 -20.97
N ARG A 186 17.87 6.53 -21.16
CA ARG A 186 17.93 7.26 -22.44
C ARG A 186 19.23 8.06 -22.63
N ASN A 187 19.93 8.35 -21.54
CA ASN A 187 21.17 9.12 -21.54
C ASN A 187 22.44 8.24 -21.40
N SER A 188 22.28 6.91 -21.36
CA SER A 188 23.34 5.90 -21.35
C SER A 188 23.42 5.17 -22.69
#